data_AF-A0A3B9QH89-F1
#
_entry.id   AF-A0A3B9QH89-F1
#
_cell.length_a   1.000
_cell.length_b   1.000
_cell.length_c   1.000
_cell.angle_alpha   90.00
_cell.angle_beta   90.00
_cell.angle_gamma   90.00
#
_symmetry.space_group_name_H-M   'P 1'
#
loop_
_entity.id
_entity.type
_entity.pdbx_description
1 polymer ?
#
loop_
_entity_poly.entity_id
_entity_poly.type
_entity_poly.pdbx_seq_one_letter_code
_entity_poly.pdbx_strand_id
1 'polypeptide(L)'
;MRTYSGHSTAKASNELYRTNLEKGQTGLSIAFDLPTQTGYDPDHPLAVGEVGKVGVPVYHLGQMNILLDEIPLEQMNTSMTINATAAWLLGLYIANAEDQGIESSTLRGTTQNDIVKEYLSRGTYIFPPEASKRLIVDMIAYCSQHVPLWNPINICSYHLQEAGATPVQEIAYSLANAIDILDAVRDSGQVPEDQFPRVVASISFFVNSGIRFVEEVCKMRAFTQMWDEICEHRYGVLDPKLRRFRYGVQVNSLGLTEAQPENNVQRIVLEALGVTLSKRARARSIQLPAWNEALGLPRPWDQQWSL
;
A
#
# COMPACT_ATOMS: atom_id res chain seq x y z
N MET A 1 -6.75 -1.42 -12.86
CA MET A 1 -6.55 -0.16 -12.13
C MET A 1 -7.04 -0.34 -10.72
N ARG A 2 -6.45 0.40 -9.76
CA ARG A 2 -6.93 0.48 -8.38
C ARG A 2 -7.09 1.96 -8.06
N THR A 3 -8.27 2.35 -7.62
CA THR A 3 -8.53 3.73 -7.22
C THR A 3 -8.57 3.79 -5.70
N TYR A 4 -7.66 4.56 -5.12
CA TYR A 4 -7.66 4.85 -3.68
C TYR A 4 -8.95 5.59 -3.32
N SER A 5 -9.77 4.98 -2.47
CA SER A 5 -11.10 5.50 -2.16
C SER A 5 -11.55 5.14 -0.75
N GLY A 6 -12.31 6.04 -0.16
CA GLY A 6 -12.81 5.97 1.21
C GLY A 6 -13.00 7.39 1.73
N HIS A 7 -14.22 7.78 2.04
CA HIS A 7 -14.51 9.09 2.60
C HIS A 7 -15.81 9.07 3.40
N SER A 8 -15.92 9.94 4.39
CA SER A 8 -17.11 10.13 5.22
C SER A 8 -17.43 8.92 6.11
N THR A 9 -18.20 7.95 5.63
CA THR A 9 -18.70 6.83 6.45
C THR A 9 -18.40 5.48 5.79
N ALA A 10 -18.44 4.41 6.57
CA ALA A 10 -18.30 3.05 6.06
C ALA A 10 -19.35 2.74 4.97
N LYS A 11 -20.61 3.16 5.20
CA LYS A 11 -21.70 2.97 4.23
C LYS A 11 -21.47 3.71 2.91
N ALA A 12 -21.11 4.99 2.96
CA ALA A 12 -20.84 5.76 1.75
C ALA A 12 -19.62 5.21 0.98
N SER A 13 -18.61 4.73 1.70
CA SER A 13 -17.44 4.09 1.09
C SER A 13 -17.80 2.74 0.45
N ASN A 14 -18.65 1.93 1.08
CA ASN A 14 -19.19 0.70 0.50
C ASN A 14 -19.97 0.95 -0.80
N GLU A 15 -20.90 1.92 -0.79
CA GLU A 15 -21.68 2.31 -1.97
C GLU A 15 -20.76 2.70 -3.15
N LEU A 16 -19.69 3.46 -2.85
CA LEU A 16 -18.66 3.82 -3.82
C LEU A 16 -17.90 2.60 -4.34
N TYR A 17 -17.48 1.69 -3.45
CA TYR A 17 -16.78 0.46 -3.84
C TYR A 17 -17.63 -0.39 -4.79
N ARG A 18 -18.89 -0.62 -4.45
CA ARG A 18 -19.83 -1.38 -5.28
C ARG A 18 -20.05 -0.74 -6.64
N THR A 19 -20.27 0.58 -6.66
CA THR A 19 -20.41 1.35 -7.92
C THR A 19 -19.17 1.21 -8.81
N ASN A 20 -17.97 1.23 -8.22
CA ASN A 20 -16.73 1.11 -8.98
C ASN A 20 -16.50 -0.33 -9.48
N LEU A 21 -16.86 -1.34 -8.69
CA LEU A 21 -16.83 -2.76 -9.10
C LEU A 21 -17.77 -3.01 -10.29
N GLU A 22 -18.99 -2.46 -10.27
CA GLU A 22 -19.93 -2.51 -11.40
C GLU A 22 -19.36 -1.87 -12.68
N LYS A 23 -18.52 -0.84 -12.53
CA LYS A 23 -17.82 -0.16 -13.63
C LYS A 23 -16.52 -0.86 -14.08
N GLY A 24 -16.22 -2.04 -13.54
CA GLY A 24 -15.09 -2.87 -13.97
C GLY A 24 -13.80 -2.70 -13.16
N GLN A 25 -13.84 -2.05 -12.00
CA GLN A 25 -12.72 -2.12 -11.04
C GLN A 25 -12.54 -3.56 -10.56
N THR A 26 -11.30 -4.04 -10.49
CA THR A 26 -10.98 -5.46 -10.22
C THR A 26 -10.35 -5.72 -8.85
N GLY A 27 -10.19 -4.69 -8.02
CA GLY A 27 -9.66 -4.82 -6.67
C GLY A 27 -9.95 -3.58 -5.84
N LEU A 28 -10.00 -3.75 -4.53
CA LEU A 28 -10.31 -2.67 -3.59
C LEU A 28 -9.05 -1.94 -3.14
N SER A 29 -9.17 -0.65 -2.83
CA SER A 29 -8.11 0.14 -2.20
C SER A 29 -8.73 1.02 -1.13
N ILE A 30 -8.55 0.63 0.12
CA ILE A 30 -9.19 1.23 1.29
C ILE A 30 -8.29 2.34 1.85
N ALA A 31 -8.85 3.54 1.91
CA ALA A 31 -8.29 4.72 2.55
C ALA A 31 -8.92 4.93 3.93
N PHE A 32 -8.16 4.80 5.01
CA PHE A 32 -8.66 5.00 6.37
C PHE A 32 -8.52 6.46 6.83
N ASP A 33 -9.39 6.92 7.72
CA ASP A 33 -9.26 8.26 8.27
C ASP A 33 -8.05 8.40 9.22
N LEU A 34 -7.73 9.63 9.63
CA LEU A 34 -6.57 9.89 10.47
C LEU A 34 -6.71 9.25 11.88
N PRO A 35 -7.87 9.30 12.56
CA PRO A 35 -8.07 8.57 13.82
C PRO A 35 -7.78 7.06 13.71
N THR A 36 -8.34 6.36 12.72
CA THR A 36 -8.06 4.93 12.51
C THR A 36 -6.59 4.66 12.23
N GLN A 37 -5.91 5.54 11.48
CA GLN A 37 -4.47 5.41 11.21
C GLN A 37 -3.60 5.60 12.46
N THR A 38 -4.04 6.45 13.39
CA THR A 38 -3.30 6.82 14.60
C THR A 38 -3.79 6.11 15.87
N GLY A 39 -4.75 5.19 15.73
CA GLY A 39 -5.22 4.31 16.81
C GLY A 39 -6.17 4.99 17.80
N TYR A 40 -6.87 6.04 17.38
CA TYR A 40 -7.89 6.70 18.19
C TYR A 40 -9.30 6.27 17.77
N ASP A 41 -10.14 6.03 18.77
CA ASP A 41 -11.59 5.90 18.57
C ASP A 41 -12.22 7.26 18.21
N PRO A 42 -13.38 7.28 17.52
CA PRO A 42 -14.00 8.52 17.06
C PRO A 42 -14.43 9.49 18.18
N ASP A 43 -14.66 8.98 19.39
CA ASP A 43 -15.04 9.78 20.57
C ASP A 43 -13.82 10.29 21.36
N HIS A 44 -12.60 9.94 20.95
CA HIS A 44 -11.39 10.45 21.57
C HIS A 44 -11.23 11.96 21.31
N PRO A 45 -10.86 12.78 22.32
CA PRO A 45 -10.72 14.23 22.14
C PRO A 45 -9.78 14.67 21.01
N LEU A 46 -8.73 13.89 20.72
CA LEU A 46 -7.79 14.16 19.61
C LEU A 46 -8.33 13.78 18.22
N ALA A 47 -9.42 13.01 18.13
CA ALA A 47 -10.04 12.62 16.87
C ALA A 47 -11.04 13.66 16.34
N VAL A 48 -11.46 14.60 17.20
CA VAL A 48 -12.48 15.60 16.87
C VAL A 48 -12.07 16.41 15.64
N GLY A 49 -12.94 16.41 14.62
CA GLY A 49 -12.73 17.13 13.35
C GLY A 49 -11.96 16.34 12.28
N GLU A 50 -11.42 15.17 12.61
CA GLU A 50 -10.66 14.33 11.67
C GLU A 50 -11.37 13.01 11.32
N VAL A 51 -12.39 12.62 12.08
CA VAL A 51 -13.23 11.44 11.81
C VAL A 51 -13.85 11.54 10.41
N GLY A 52 -13.58 10.56 9.56
CA GLY A 52 -14.16 10.45 8.21
C GLY A 52 -13.69 11.51 7.19
N LYS A 53 -12.77 12.40 7.56
CA LYS A 53 -12.39 13.56 6.73
C LYS A 53 -11.51 13.20 5.54
N VAL A 54 -10.52 12.34 5.76
CA VAL A 54 -9.52 11.94 4.75
C VAL A 54 -9.60 10.45 4.36
N GLY A 55 -10.61 9.75 4.88
CA GLY A 55 -10.75 8.31 4.74
C GLY A 55 -12.00 7.78 5.42
N VAL A 56 -12.18 6.47 5.41
CA VAL A 56 -13.25 5.79 6.14
C VAL A 56 -12.86 5.54 7.61
N PRO A 57 -13.73 5.84 8.58
CA PRO A 57 -13.50 5.46 9.98
C PRO A 57 -13.78 3.97 10.17
N VAL A 58 -12.79 3.23 10.68
CA VAL A 58 -12.94 1.82 11.09
C VAL A 58 -12.25 1.59 12.42
N TYR A 59 -13.03 1.37 13.47
CA TYR A 59 -12.55 1.23 14.84
C TYR A 59 -12.97 -0.10 15.50
N HIS A 60 -13.95 -0.81 14.93
CA HIS A 60 -14.35 -2.15 15.38
C HIS A 60 -14.92 -2.99 14.23
N LEU A 61 -15.15 -4.29 14.48
CA LEU A 61 -15.67 -5.25 13.48
C LEU A 61 -16.98 -4.79 12.82
N GLY A 62 -17.93 -4.24 13.58
CA GLY A 62 -19.19 -3.74 13.01
C GLY A 62 -19.02 -2.68 11.91
N GLN A 63 -17.99 -1.83 11.95
CA GLN A 63 -17.72 -0.87 10.87
C GLN A 63 -17.09 -1.55 9.66
N MET A 64 -16.23 -2.56 9.88
CA MET A 64 -15.70 -3.39 8.80
C MET A 64 -16.83 -4.14 8.08
N ASN A 65 -17.82 -4.65 8.84
CA ASN A 65 -19.00 -5.31 8.29
C ASN A 65 -19.81 -4.38 7.40
N ILE A 66 -20.04 -3.13 7.82
CA ILE A 66 -20.72 -2.13 6.98
C ILE A 66 -19.88 -1.78 5.74
N LEU A 67 -18.57 -1.64 5.90
CA LEU A 67 -17.67 -1.24 4.82
C LEU A 67 -17.61 -2.29 3.69
N LEU A 68 -17.66 -3.57 4.05
CA LEU A 68 -17.50 -4.70 3.14
C LEU A 68 -18.80 -5.46 2.85
N ASP A 69 -19.94 -4.89 3.24
CA ASP A 69 -21.26 -5.47 2.99
C ASP A 69 -21.50 -5.71 1.49
N GLU A 70 -21.99 -6.90 1.15
CA GLU A 70 -22.22 -7.37 -0.23
C GLU A 70 -20.99 -7.30 -1.16
N ILE A 71 -19.76 -7.28 -0.62
CA ILE A 71 -18.52 -7.38 -1.39
C ILE A 71 -18.03 -8.84 -1.39
N PRO A 72 -17.82 -9.50 -2.55
CA PRO A 72 -17.34 -10.88 -2.61
C PRO A 72 -15.83 -10.96 -2.35
N LEU A 73 -15.41 -10.96 -1.07
CA LEU A 73 -14.00 -10.85 -0.66
C LEU A 73 -13.09 -11.96 -1.21
N GLU A 74 -13.62 -13.15 -1.44
CA GLU A 74 -12.89 -14.30 -2.01
C GLU A 74 -12.46 -14.08 -3.47
N GLN A 75 -13.11 -13.13 -4.15
CA GLN A 75 -12.80 -12.72 -5.52
C GLN A 75 -11.98 -11.42 -5.57
N MET A 76 -11.89 -10.71 -4.44
CA MET A 76 -11.23 -9.41 -4.38
C MET A 76 -9.72 -9.53 -4.17
N ASN A 77 -9.00 -8.53 -4.66
CA ASN A 77 -7.63 -8.26 -4.27
C ASN A 77 -7.57 -6.89 -3.58
N THR A 78 -7.62 -6.92 -2.25
CA THR A 78 -7.81 -5.74 -1.40
C THR A 78 -6.48 -5.10 -1.02
N SER A 79 -6.34 -3.79 -1.18
CA SER A 79 -5.22 -3.01 -0.69
C SER A 79 -5.68 -2.17 0.50
N MET A 80 -4.98 -2.24 1.62
CA MET A 80 -5.23 -1.42 2.81
C MET A 80 -4.05 -0.48 3.04
N THR A 81 -4.27 0.81 2.86
CA THR A 81 -3.24 1.83 3.16
C THR A 81 -3.28 2.16 4.64
N ILE A 82 -2.64 1.30 5.43
CA ILE A 82 -2.64 1.36 6.89
C ILE A 82 -1.30 0.85 7.42
N ASN A 83 -0.80 1.46 8.50
CA ASN A 83 0.56 1.23 8.99
C ASN A 83 0.57 0.90 10.49
N ALA A 84 0.58 1.88 11.40
CA ALA A 84 0.72 1.61 12.83
C ALA A 84 -0.37 0.67 13.40
N THR A 85 -1.59 0.74 12.86
CA THR A 85 -2.73 -0.12 13.23
C THR A 85 -2.94 -1.29 12.25
N ALA A 86 -2.00 -1.57 11.35
CA ALA A 86 -2.12 -2.57 10.29
C ALA A 86 -2.57 -3.96 10.78
N ALA A 87 -1.97 -4.47 11.85
CA ALA A 87 -2.33 -5.77 12.42
C ALA A 87 -3.79 -5.81 12.91
N TRP A 88 -4.26 -4.72 13.53
CA TRP A 88 -5.65 -4.61 13.99
C TRP A 88 -6.62 -4.62 12.81
N LEU A 89 -6.39 -3.78 11.80
CA LEU A 89 -7.28 -3.69 10.64
C LEU A 89 -7.29 -4.98 9.82
N LEU A 90 -6.15 -5.67 9.69
CA LEU A 90 -6.11 -7.00 9.08
C LEU A 90 -6.89 -8.03 9.91
N GLY A 91 -6.78 -7.99 11.24
CA GLY A 91 -7.58 -8.84 12.11
C GLY A 91 -9.09 -8.64 11.92
N LEU A 92 -9.55 -7.39 11.83
CA LEU A 92 -10.95 -7.07 11.54
C LEU A 92 -11.38 -7.54 10.14
N TYR A 93 -10.51 -7.41 9.14
CA TYR A 93 -10.77 -7.87 7.77
C TYR A 93 -10.92 -9.41 7.72
N ILE A 94 -10.05 -10.14 8.42
CA ILE A 94 -10.12 -11.60 8.49
C ILE A 94 -11.39 -12.04 9.23
N ALA A 95 -11.68 -11.45 10.39
CA ALA A 95 -12.90 -11.77 11.14
C ALA A 95 -14.18 -11.52 10.33
N ASN A 96 -14.23 -10.41 9.57
CA ASN A 96 -15.34 -10.13 8.66
C ASN A 96 -15.48 -11.17 7.53
N ALA A 97 -14.36 -11.70 7.01
CA ALA A 97 -14.38 -12.77 6.02
C ALA A 97 -14.85 -14.10 6.63
N GLU A 98 -14.39 -14.43 7.84
CA GLU A 98 -14.80 -15.63 8.57
C GLU A 98 -16.30 -15.62 8.91
N ASP A 99 -16.85 -14.47 9.33
CA ASP A 99 -18.29 -14.27 9.55
C ASP A 99 -19.13 -14.54 8.28
N GLN A 100 -18.51 -14.40 7.10
CA GLN A 100 -19.12 -14.69 5.79
C GLN A 100 -18.84 -16.12 5.30
N GLY A 101 -18.16 -16.94 6.10
CA GLY A 101 -17.77 -18.31 5.73
C GLY A 101 -16.64 -18.39 4.71
N ILE A 102 -15.83 -17.33 4.58
CA ILE A 102 -14.69 -17.27 3.67
C ILE A 102 -13.42 -17.69 4.41
N GLU A 103 -12.78 -18.75 3.92
CA GLU A 103 -11.52 -19.26 4.45
C GLU A 103 -10.39 -18.22 4.33
N SER A 104 -9.73 -17.90 5.45
CA SER A 104 -8.64 -16.91 5.52
C SER A 104 -7.53 -17.19 4.50
N SER A 105 -7.26 -18.47 4.24
CA SER A 105 -6.23 -18.91 3.29
C SER A 105 -6.49 -18.51 1.84
N THR A 106 -7.73 -18.15 1.50
CA THR A 106 -8.14 -17.70 0.16
C THR A 106 -8.02 -16.19 -0.03
N LEU A 107 -7.90 -15.43 1.06
CA LEU A 107 -7.88 -13.96 1.03
C LEU A 107 -6.64 -13.44 0.30
N ARG A 108 -6.88 -12.56 -0.67
CA ARG A 108 -5.83 -11.90 -1.47
C ARG A 108 -5.83 -10.42 -1.16
N GLY A 109 -4.65 -9.90 -0.88
CA GLY A 109 -4.55 -8.47 -0.65
C GLY A 109 -3.17 -8.01 -0.22
N THR A 110 -3.11 -6.79 0.28
CA THR A 110 -1.88 -6.11 0.65
C THR A 110 -2.15 -5.11 1.76
N THR A 111 -1.35 -5.16 2.82
CA THR A 111 -1.32 -4.10 3.83
C THR A 111 -0.05 -3.27 3.63
N GLN A 112 -0.13 -1.94 3.80
CA GLN A 112 1.07 -1.11 3.67
C GLN A 112 2.12 -1.47 4.72
N ASN A 113 1.74 -1.42 6.01
CA ASN A 113 2.52 -1.97 7.12
C ASN A 113 4.02 -1.57 7.11
N ASP A 114 4.33 -0.36 6.63
CA ASP A 114 5.70 0.15 6.55
C ASP A 114 5.84 1.30 7.54
N ILE A 115 6.42 1.03 8.70
CA ILE A 115 6.55 2.03 9.77
C ILE A 115 7.77 2.94 9.57
N VAL A 116 8.82 2.51 8.88
CA VAL A 116 10.06 3.31 8.73
C VAL A 116 9.74 4.63 8.03
N LYS A 117 8.97 4.56 6.93
CA LYS A 117 8.52 5.76 6.22
C LYS A 117 7.54 6.63 7.03
N GLU A 118 6.86 6.07 8.04
CA GLU A 118 6.05 6.88 8.97
C GLU A 118 6.92 7.83 9.79
N TYR A 119 8.06 7.37 10.31
CA TYR A 119 8.96 8.24 11.08
C TYR A 119 9.67 9.27 10.19
N LEU A 120 9.99 8.91 8.94
CA LEU A 120 10.79 9.75 8.05
C LEU A 120 9.99 10.75 7.22
N SER A 121 8.71 10.48 6.94
CA SER A 121 7.96 11.27 5.94
C SER A 121 6.48 11.47 6.21
N ARG A 122 5.78 10.52 6.85
CA ARG A 122 4.30 10.49 6.86
C ARG A 122 3.65 10.79 8.20
N GLY A 123 4.28 10.45 9.32
CA GLY A 123 3.89 10.90 10.66
C GLY A 123 2.75 10.15 11.36
N THR A 124 2.26 9.02 10.84
CA THR A 124 1.14 8.25 11.45
C THR A 124 1.62 7.04 12.28
N TYR A 125 2.74 7.19 12.98
CA TYR A 125 3.26 6.17 13.90
C TYR A 125 2.61 6.27 15.29
N ILE A 126 2.57 5.15 16.03
CA ILE A 126 2.04 5.09 17.40
C ILE A 126 3.14 4.68 18.38
N PHE A 127 3.82 3.57 18.09
CA PHE A 127 4.82 2.99 18.98
C PHE A 127 6.25 3.43 18.61
N PRO A 128 7.24 3.23 19.50
CA PRO A 128 8.65 3.39 19.16
C PRO A 128 9.11 2.38 18.07
N PRO A 129 10.21 2.66 17.36
CA PRO A 129 10.65 1.86 16.20
C PRO A 129 10.74 0.35 16.46
N GLU A 130 11.38 -0.09 17.55
CA GLU A 130 11.57 -1.51 17.83
C GLU A 130 10.25 -2.24 18.11
N ALA A 131 9.31 -1.60 18.82
CA ALA A 131 8.00 -2.19 19.10
C ALA A 131 7.15 -2.30 17.82
N SER A 132 7.20 -1.28 16.95
CA SER A 132 6.54 -1.32 15.65
C SER A 132 7.14 -2.39 14.73
N LYS A 133 8.47 -2.52 14.69
CA LYS A 133 9.16 -3.57 13.92
C LYS A 133 8.74 -4.97 14.37
N ARG A 134 8.64 -5.20 15.67
CA ARG A 134 8.13 -6.48 16.22
C ARG A 134 6.71 -6.79 15.68
N LEU A 135 5.80 -5.81 15.68
CA LEU A 135 4.44 -6.01 15.16
C LEU A 135 4.43 -6.35 13.66
N ILE A 136 5.32 -5.74 12.87
CA ILE A 136 5.49 -6.07 11.45
C ILE A 136 5.94 -7.53 11.31
N VAL A 137 6.96 -7.95 12.09
CA VAL A 137 7.46 -9.34 12.08
C VAL A 137 6.37 -10.34 12.44
N ASP A 138 5.62 -10.08 13.52
CA ASP A 138 4.53 -10.97 13.97
C ASP A 138 3.43 -11.09 12.90
N MET A 139 3.08 -9.98 12.26
CA MET A 139 2.07 -9.97 11.18
C MET A 139 2.56 -10.71 9.93
N ILE A 140 3.83 -10.57 9.55
CA ILE A 140 4.43 -11.33 8.45
C ILE A 140 4.41 -12.84 8.76
N ALA A 141 4.82 -13.23 9.97
CA ALA A 141 4.82 -14.62 10.40
C ALA A 141 3.40 -15.21 10.38
N TYR A 142 2.43 -14.49 10.94
CA TYR A 142 1.02 -14.88 10.94
C TYR A 142 0.48 -15.06 9.50
N CYS A 143 0.69 -14.08 8.62
CA CYS A 143 0.24 -14.18 7.23
C CYS A 143 0.89 -15.36 6.51
N SER A 144 2.16 -15.66 6.76
CA SER A 144 2.85 -16.77 6.08
C SER A 144 2.21 -18.13 6.37
N GLN A 145 1.57 -18.29 7.54
CA GLN A 145 0.96 -19.55 7.99
C GLN A 145 -0.55 -19.60 7.77
N HIS A 146 -1.26 -18.48 7.98
CA HIS A 146 -2.74 -18.46 8.03
C HIS A 146 -3.40 -17.73 6.86
N VAL A 147 -2.67 -16.81 6.20
CA VAL A 147 -3.20 -15.98 5.11
C VAL A 147 -2.15 -15.88 3.98
N PRO A 148 -1.67 -17.02 3.43
CA PRO A 148 -0.46 -17.08 2.60
C PRO A 148 -0.56 -16.35 1.25
N LEU A 149 -1.76 -15.93 0.85
CA LEU A 149 -2.02 -15.16 -0.36
C LEU A 149 -2.05 -13.64 -0.13
N TRP A 150 -1.90 -13.20 1.12
CA TRP A 150 -1.80 -11.80 1.51
C TRP A 150 -0.34 -11.32 1.43
N ASN A 151 -0.12 -10.11 0.92
CA ASN A 151 1.19 -9.44 1.02
C ASN A 151 1.19 -8.61 2.33
N PRO A 152 1.84 -9.07 3.40
CA PRO A 152 1.75 -8.46 4.74
C PRO A 152 2.42 -7.09 4.86
N ILE A 153 3.26 -6.73 3.89
CA ILE A 153 3.97 -5.46 3.85
C ILE A 153 4.11 -4.98 2.40
N ASN A 154 3.99 -3.66 2.25
CA ASN A 154 4.23 -2.94 1.02
C ASN A 154 5.15 -1.74 1.31
N ILE A 155 6.44 -1.95 1.09
CA ILE A 155 7.50 -0.98 1.39
C ILE A 155 7.31 0.23 0.50
N CYS A 156 7.01 1.37 1.12
CA CYS A 156 6.36 2.48 0.48
C CYS A 156 7.31 3.67 0.37
N SER A 157 8.06 3.66 -0.72
CA SER A 157 9.03 4.69 -1.05
C SER A 157 8.38 5.97 -1.58
N TYR A 158 7.10 5.88 -1.97
CA TYR A 158 6.36 7.02 -2.51
C TYR A 158 6.40 8.26 -1.61
N HIS A 159 6.12 8.08 -0.33
CA HIS A 159 6.09 9.18 0.65
C HIS A 159 7.47 9.79 0.88
N LEU A 160 8.54 9.01 0.71
CA LEU A 160 9.91 9.53 0.84
C LEU A 160 10.20 10.53 -0.27
N GLN A 161 9.83 10.22 -1.51
CA GLN A 161 10.01 11.13 -2.65
C GLN A 161 9.09 12.35 -2.54
N GLU A 162 7.84 12.18 -2.08
CA GLU A 162 6.93 13.31 -1.78
C GLU A 162 7.46 14.22 -0.65
N ALA A 163 8.25 13.68 0.29
CA ALA A 163 8.95 14.45 1.31
C ALA A 163 10.30 15.05 0.83
N GLY A 164 10.66 14.85 -0.45
CA GLY A 164 11.86 15.43 -1.06
C GLY A 164 13.06 14.49 -1.21
N ALA A 165 12.91 13.19 -0.96
CA ALA A 165 13.98 12.23 -1.25
C ALA A 165 14.30 12.19 -2.75
N THR A 166 15.58 12.17 -3.08
CA THR A 166 16.05 11.93 -4.45
C THR A 166 15.78 10.48 -4.87
N PRO A 167 15.73 10.16 -6.18
CA PRO A 167 15.61 8.78 -6.66
C PRO A 167 16.63 7.80 -6.08
N VAL A 168 17.84 8.26 -5.80
CA VAL A 168 18.90 7.45 -5.18
C VAL A 168 18.55 7.13 -3.72
N GLN A 169 18.11 8.13 -2.96
CA GLN A 169 17.68 7.95 -1.57
C GLN A 169 16.44 7.06 -1.48
N GLU A 170 15.49 7.22 -2.40
CA GLU A 170 14.30 6.37 -2.48
C GLU A 170 14.69 4.89 -2.61
N ILE A 171 15.56 4.53 -3.56
CA ILE A 171 16.04 3.15 -3.71
C ILE A 171 16.75 2.69 -2.42
N ALA A 172 17.69 3.49 -1.93
CA ALA A 172 18.55 3.13 -0.81
C ALA A 172 17.74 2.86 0.47
N TYR A 173 16.85 3.79 0.84
CA TYR A 173 16.02 3.66 2.04
C TYR A 173 15.05 2.48 1.94
N SER A 174 14.48 2.25 0.76
CA SER A 174 13.50 1.17 0.57
C SER A 174 14.15 -0.21 0.61
N LEU A 175 15.30 -0.39 -0.04
CA LEU A 175 16.03 -1.66 0.02
C LEU A 175 16.62 -1.90 1.41
N ALA A 176 17.11 -0.85 2.09
CA ALA A 176 17.57 -0.96 3.46
C ALA A 176 16.44 -1.39 4.42
N ASN A 177 15.25 -0.80 4.29
CA ASN A 177 14.06 -1.19 5.04
C ASN A 177 13.66 -2.65 4.76
N ALA A 178 13.66 -3.05 3.48
CA ALA A 178 13.35 -4.43 3.10
C ALA A 178 14.33 -5.43 3.71
N ILE A 179 15.62 -5.07 3.75
CA ILE A 179 16.65 -5.89 4.36
C ILE A 179 16.44 -5.99 5.88
N ASP A 180 16.23 -4.88 6.58
CA ASP A 180 16.02 -4.87 8.03
C ASP A 180 14.82 -5.72 8.44
N ILE A 181 13.70 -5.60 7.73
CA ILE A 181 12.49 -6.40 8.01
C ILE A 181 12.73 -7.89 7.73
N LEU A 182 13.35 -8.25 6.61
CA LEU A 182 13.61 -9.65 6.29
C LEU A 182 14.62 -10.29 7.25
N ASP A 183 15.66 -9.56 7.64
CA ASP A 183 16.60 -10.01 8.68
C ASP A 183 15.87 -10.21 10.01
N ALA A 184 15.02 -9.26 10.42
CA ALA A 184 14.23 -9.39 11.65
C ALA A 184 13.26 -10.58 11.62
N VAL A 185 12.62 -10.86 10.48
CA VAL A 185 11.75 -12.05 10.33
C VAL A 185 12.56 -13.33 10.43
N ARG A 186 13.71 -13.43 9.73
CA ARG A 186 14.59 -14.59 9.81
C ARG A 186 15.05 -14.84 11.24
N ASP A 187 15.55 -13.79 11.89
CA ASP A 187 16.18 -13.87 13.21
C ASP A 187 15.14 -14.09 14.33
N SER A 188 13.87 -13.80 14.08
CA SER A 188 12.77 -14.07 15.03
C SER A 188 12.51 -15.56 15.27
N GLY A 189 12.89 -16.43 14.33
CA GLY A 189 12.59 -17.87 14.37
C GLY A 189 11.10 -18.22 14.26
N GLN A 190 10.21 -17.26 13.98
CA GLN A 190 8.76 -17.49 13.88
C GLN A 190 8.33 -18.13 12.55
N VAL A 191 9.17 -18.06 11.53
CA VAL A 191 8.93 -18.63 10.20
C VAL A 191 9.89 -19.80 9.97
N PRO A 192 9.38 -21.00 9.63
CA PRO A 192 10.24 -22.13 9.24
C PRO A 192 11.16 -21.77 8.06
N GLU A 193 12.40 -22.28 8.09
CA GLU A 193 13.43 -21.95 7.09
C GLU A 193 12.99 -22.27 5.65
N ASP A 194 12.27 -23.38 5.46
CA ASP A 194 11.72 -23.80 4.16
C ASP A 194 10.62 -22.87 3.63
N GLN A 195 10.00 -22.07 4.51
CA GLN A 195 8.96 -21.11 4.16
C GLN A 195 9.51 -19.69 3.94
N PHE A 196 10.73 -19.40 4.40
CA PHE A 196 11.35 -18.09 4.28
C PHE A 196 11.41 -17.54 2.83
N PRO A 197 11.70 -18.35 1.79
CA PRO A 197 11.62 -17.88 0.40
C PRO A 197 10.25 -17.33 -0.02
N ARG A 198 9.15 -17.84 0.57
CA ARG A 198 7.80 -17.31 0.32
C ARG A 198 7.57 -15.99 1.03
N VAL A 199 8.16 -15.78 2.21
CA VAL A 199 8.15 -14.48 2.89
C VAL A 199 8.87 -13.44 2.04
N VAL A 200 10.07 -13.74 1.54
CA VAL A 200 10.80 -12.86 0.61
C VAL A 200 9.94 -12.50 -0.59
N ALA A 201 9.27 -13.50 -1.17
CA ALA A 201 8.36 -13.26 -2.28
C ALA A 201 7.21 -12.34 -1.88
N SER A 202 6.65 -12.46 -0.67
CA SER A 202 5.50 -11.68 -0.18
C SER A 202 5.76 -10.18 0.00
N ILE A 203 7.03 -9.77 0.06
CA ILE A 203 7.40 -8.35 0.12
C ILE A 203 6.99 -7.67 -1.19
N SER A 204 6.22 -6.60 -1.05
CA SER A 204 5.81 -5.74 -2.16
C SER A 204 6.34 -4.31 -1.96
N PHE A 205 6.35 -3.53 -3.03
CA PHE A 205 6.84 -2.16 -3.02
C PHE A 205 5.80 -1.18 -3.59
N PHE A 206 5.79 0.05 -3.08
CA PHE A 206 4.98 1.13 -3.60
C PHE A 206 5.84 2.35 -3.86
N VAL A 207 6.08 2.61 -5.14
CA VAL A 207 7.07 3.58 -5.59
C VAL A 207 6.44 4.85 -6.12
N ASN A 208 7.23 5.91 -6.21
CA ASN A 208 6.85 7.14 -6.90
C ASN A 208 7.44 7.17 -8.31
N SER A 209 6.90 8.04 -9.17
CA SER A 209 7.45 8.33 -10.49
C SER A 209 7.27 9.81 -10.78
N GLY A 210 8.36 10.56 -10.84
CA GLY A 210 8.35 11.99 -11.17
C GLY A 210 8.48 12.31 -12.66
N ILE A 211 8.43 13.60 -12.97
CA ILE A 211 8.44 14.13 -14.34
C ILE A 211 9.74 13.82 -15.12
N ARG A 212 10.82 13.48 -14.42
CA ARG A 212 12.14 13.16 -15.00
C ARG A 212 12.14 11.76 -15.61
N PHE A 213 11.37 11.58 -16.69
CA PHE A 213 11.10 10.31 -17.36
C PHE A 213 12.30 9.36 -17.47
N VAL A 214 13.44 9.82 -18.01
CA VAL A 214 14.64 8.97 -18.20
C VAL A 214 15.21 8.50 -16.86
N GLU A 215 15.23 9.37 -15.86
CA GLU A 215 15.72 9.04 -14.53
C GLU A 215 14.82 8.01 -13.85
N GLU A 216 13.49 8.16 -13.95
CA GLU A 216 12.53 7.21 -13.39
C GLU A 216 12.61 5.83 -14.05
N VAL A 217 12.78 5.77 -15.37
CA VAL A 217 13.00 4.51 -16.09
C VAL A 217 14.28 3.83 -15.59
N CYS A 218 15.37 4.60 -15.43
CA CYS A 218 16.64 4.08 -14.92
C CYS A 218 16.52 3.62 -13.46
N LYS A 219 15.85 4.42 -12.61
CA LYS A 219 15.56 4.12 -11.21
C LYS A 219 14.89 2.76 -11.09
N MET A 220 13.78 2.55 -11.80
CA MET A 220 13.02 1.29 -11.68
C MET A 220 13.77 0.07 -12.21
N ARG A 221 14.62 0.23 -13.22
CA ARG A 221 15.50 -0.84 -13.71
C ARG A 221 16.56 -1.21 -12.67
N ALA A 222 17.22 -0.21 -12.09
CA ALA A 222 18.20 -0.42 -11.03
C ALA A 222 17.55 -1.06 -9.80
N PHE A 223 16.40 -0.55 -9.36
CA PHE A 223 15.66 -1.06 -8.21
C PHE A 223 15.29 -2.55 -8.37
N THR A 224 14.76 -2.92 -9.54
CA THR A 224 14.41 -4.32 -9.85
C THR A 224 15.63 -5.23 -9.85
N GLN A 225 16.75 -4.77 -10.44
CA GLN A 225 17.99 -5.54 -10.49
C GLN A 225 18.61 -5.72 -9.10
N MET A 226 18.72 -4.64 -8.32
CA MET A 226 19.29 -4.69 -6.98
C MET A 226 18.46 -5.57 -6.04
N TRP A 227 17.13 -5.56 -6.16
CA TRP A 227 16.28 -6.47 -5.38
C TRP A 227 16.54 -7.94 -5.72
N ASP A 228 16.66 -8.28 -7.00
CA ASP A 228 16.98 -9.65 -7.44
C ASP A 228 18.35 -10.10 -6.90
N GLU A 229 19.37 -9.26 -7.02
CA GLU A 229 20.73 -9.51 -6.48
C GLU A 229 20.72 -9.69 -4.96
N ILE A 230 19.99 -8.84 -4.21
CA ILE A 230 19.85 -8.97 -2.75
C ILE A 230 19.18 -10.29 -2.40
N CYS A 231 18.07 -10.64 -3.06
CA CYS A 231 17.35 -11.88 -2.77
C CYS A 231 18.17 -13.12 -3.09
N GLU A 232 18.96 -13.09 -4.16
CA GLU A 232 19.82 -14.20 -4.55
C GLU A 232 21.04 -14.33 -3.62
N HIS A 233 21.80 -13.25 -3.41
CA HIS A 233 23.09 -13.32 -2.73
C HIS A 233 22.98 -13.24 -1.21
N ARG A 234 22.04 -12.45 -0.65
CA ARG A 234 21.89 -12.31 0.80
C ARG A 234 20.99 -13.40 1.39
N TYR A 235 19.90 -13.73 0.70
CA TYR A 235 18.88 -14.64 1.22
C TYR A 235 18.89 -16.02 0.55
N GLY A 236 19.74 -16.26 -0.45
CA GLY A 236 19.88 -17.56 -1.09
C GLY A 236 18.62 -18.06 -1.81
N VAL A 237 17.68 -17.17 -2.14
CA VAL A 237 16.41 -17.56 -2.77
C VAL A 237 16.67 -17.88 -4.24
N LEU A 238 16.78 -19.16 -4.60
CA LEU A 238 17.21 -19.55 -5.96
C LEU A 238 16.11 -19.47 -7.03
N ASP A 239 14.83 -19.57 -6.66
CA ASP A 239 13.73 -19.49 -7.64
C ASP A 239 13.52 -18.03 -8.07
N PRO A 240 13.77 -17.67 -9.36
CA PRO A 240 13.58 -16.31 -9.85
C PRO A 240 12.13 -15.82 -9.75
N LYS A 241 11.14 -16.73 -9.60
CA LYS A 241 9.74 -16.36 -9.38
C LYS A 241 9.52 -15.73 -8.00
N LEU A 242 10.28 -16.16 -7.00
CA LEU A 242 10.20 -15.68 -5.62
C LEU A 242 11.00 -14.39 -5.41
N ARG A 243 11.96 -14.09 -6.29
CA ARG A 243 12.76 -12.86 -6.27
C ARG A 243 12.18 -11.69 -7.06
N ARG A 244 11.02 -11.86 -7.71
CA ARG A 244 10.45 -10.81 -8.58
C ARG A 244 10.18 -9.55 -7.76
N PHE A 245 10.68 -8.41 -8.25
CA PHE A 245 10.30 -7.10 -7.72
C PHE A 245 8.83 -6.79 -8.06
N ARG A 246 7.94 -6.91 -7.06
CA ARG A 246 6.51 -6.69 -7.22
C ARG A 246 6.17 -5.31 -6.68
N TYR A 247 5.76 -4.41 -7.56
CA TYR A 247 5.50 -3.05 -7.14
C TYR A 247 4.23 -2.44 -7.74
N GLY A 248 3.56 -1.62 -6.93
CA GLY A 248 2.62 -0.61 -7.37
C GLY A 248 3.31 0.75 -7.48
N VAL A 249 2.70 1.68 -8.20
CA VAL A 249 3.19 3.05 -8.34
C VAL A 249 2.05 4.04 -8.20
N GLN A 250 2.34 5.16 -7.55
CA GLN A 250 1.60 6.41 -7.73
C GLN A 250 2.54 7.44 -8.32
N VAL A 251 2.09 8.15 -9.34
CA VAL A 251 2.89 9.22 -9.92
C VAL A 251 3.03 10.40 -8.95
N ASN A 252 4.10 11.15 -9.10
CA ASN A 252 4.45 12.24 -8.19
C ASN A 252 3.33 13.27 -8.10
N SER A 253 2.84 13.52 -6.89
CA SER A 253 1.71 14.43 -6.67
C SER A 253 2.22 15.84 -6.31
N LEU A 254 3.36 15.92 -5.61
CA LEU A 254 4.06 17.18 -5.30
C LEU A 254 4.39 18.03 -6.54
N GLY A 255 4.65 17.40 -7.69
CA GLY A 255 4.93 18.08 -8.95
C GLY A 255 3.72 18.67 -9.67
N LEU A 256 2.50 18.38 -9.20
CA LEU A 256 1.26 18.86 -9.80
C LEU A 256 0.91 20.25 -9.29
N THR A 257 0.37 21.10 -10.17
CA THR A 257 0.20 22.53 -9.91
C THR A 257 -1.25 22.92 -9.74
N GLU A 258 -1.55 23.77 -8.75
CA GLU A 258 -2.84 24.46 -8.64
C GLU A 258 -3.04 25.43 -9.81
N ALA A 259 -1.99 26.19 -10.17
CA ALA A 259 -2.04 27.08 -11.31
C ALA A 259 -2.09 26.28 -12.61
N GLN A 260 -3.07 26.59 -13.47
CA GLN A 260 -3.33 25.88 -14.74
C GLN A 260 -3.35 24.35 -14.55
N PRO A 261 -4.28 23.83 -13.73
CA PRO A 261 -4.28 22.43 -13.32
C PRO A 261 -4.51 21.47 -14.50
N GLU A 262 -5.04 21.95 -15.62
CA GLU A 262 -5.19 21.17 -16.85
C GLU A 262 -3.84 20.65 -17.38
N ASN A 263 -2.74 21.36 -17.10
CA ASN A 263 -1.38 20.93 -17.45
C ASN A 263 -0.92 19.69 -16.65
N ASN A 264 -1.59 19.35 -15.55
CA ASN A 264 -1.28 18.17 -14.75
C ASN A 264 -1.57 16.88 -15.51
N VAL A 265 -2.52 16.90 -16.46
CA VAL A 265 -2.81 15.72 -17.31
C VAL A 265 -1.55 15.27 -18.05
N GLN A 266 -0.82 16.20 -18.67
CA GLN A 266 0.41 15.88 -19.41
C GLN A 266 1.54 15.44 -18.47
N ARG A 267 1.62 16.02 -17.26
CA ARG A 267 2.59 15.62 -16.23
C ARG A 267 2.37 14.16 -15.81
N ILE A 268 1.14 13.83 -15.44
CA ILE A 268 0.70 12.50 -15.04
C ILE A 268 0.99 11.47 -16.14
N VAL A 269 0.73 11.81 -17.42
CA VAL A 269 1.06 10.93 -18.55
C VAL A 269 2.56 10.64 -18.63
N LEU A 270 3.41 11.67 -18.56
CA LEU A 270 4.87 11.49 -18.62
C LEU A 270 5.40 10.67 -17.44
N GLU A 271 4.89 10.93 -16.25
CA GLU A 271 5.23 10.20 -15.03
C GLU A 271 4.81 8.72 -15.11
N ALA A 272 3.62 8.45 -15.64
CA ALA A 272 3.11 7.09 -15.83
C ALA A 272 3.92 6.31 -16.89
N LEU A 273 4.39 6.98 -17.95
CA LEU A 273 5.23 6.34 -18.97
C LEU A 273 6.56 5.84 -18.39
N GLY A 274 7.14 6.55 -17.41
CA GLY A 274 8.41 6.18 -16.77
C GLY A 274 8.41 4.78 -16.16
N VAL A 275 7.25 4.32 -15.71
CA VAL A 275 7.06 3.06 -14.96
C VAL A 275 6.28 1.98 -15.72
N THR A 276 5.79 2.29 -16.92
CA THR A 276 5.00 1.37 -17.75
C THR A 276 5.74 0.82 -18.96
N LEU A 277 6.65 1.62 -19.54
CA LEU A 277 7.32 1.28 -20.80
C LEU A 277 8.42 0.22 -20.63
N SER A 278 9.05 0.13 -19.45
CA SER A 278 10.12 -0.83 -19.21
C SER A 278 9.60 -2.27 -19.13
N LYS A 279 9.88 -3.11 -20.13
CA LYS A 279 9.51 -4.54 -20.11
C LYS A 279 10.05 -5.31 -18.89
N ARG A 280 11.23 -4.91 -18.39
CA ARG A 280 11.92 -5.57 -17.28
C ARG A 280 11.53 -5.02 -15.90
N ALA A 281 10.88 -3.86 -15.85
CA ALA A 281 10.49 -3.20 -14.61
C ALA A 281 9.12 -2.53 -14.80
N ARG A 282 8.10 -3.29 -15.21
CA ARG A 282 6.74 -2.76 -15.44
C ARG A 282 5.92 -2.81 -14.16
N ALA A 283 5.27 -1.70 -13.85
CA ALA A 283 4.35 -1.60 -12.72
C ALA A 283 3.24 -2.66 -12.79
N ARG A 284 2.89 -3.25 -11.64
CA ARG A 284 1.81 -4.25 -11.51
C ARG A 284 0.48 -3.59 -11.16
N SER A 285 0.54 -2.46 -10.48
CA SER A 285 -0.60 -1.60 -10.17
C SER A 285 -0.17 -0.16 -10.39
N ILE A 286 -1.04 0.65 -10.95
CA ILE A 286 -0.80 2.07 -11.22
C ILE A 286 -1.97 2.82 -10.62
N GLN A 287 -1.65 3.83 -9.84
CA GLN A 287 -2.57 4.80 -9.29
C GLN A 287 -2.20 6.16 -9.87
N LEU A 288 -3.17 6.80 -10.52
CA LEU A 288 -3.00 8.13 -11.09
C LEU A 288 -3.86 9.10 -10.27
N PRO A 289 -3.29 10.23 -9.80
CA PRO A 289 -4.05 11.29 -9.17
C PRO A 289 -4.99 11.94 -10.19
N ALA A 290 -5.93 12.73 -9.72
CA ALA A 290 -6.74 13.55 -10.61
C ALA A 290 -5.95 14.79 -11.06
N TRP A 291 -6.35 15.34 -12.20
CA TRP A 291 -5.72 16.55 -12.76
C TRP A 291 -5.78 17.76 -11.79
N ASN A 292 -6.72 17.75 -10.85
CA ASN A 292 -6.92 18.78 -9.83
C ASN A 292 -6.34 18.42 -8.45
N GLU A 293 -5.40 17.48 -8.35
CA GLU A 293 -4.80 17.01 -7.08
C GLU A 293 -4.38 18.15 -6.13
N ALA A 294 -3.76 19.20 -6.66
CA ALA A 294 -3.29 20.34 -5.86
C ALA A 294 -4.41 21.22 -5.28
N LEU A 295 -5.66 21.05 -5.73
CA LEU A 295 -6.81 21.85 -5.28
C LEU A 295 -7.60 21.16 -4.15
N GLY A 296 -7.58 19.84 -4.08
CA GLY A 296 -8.34 19.08 -3.11
C GLY A 296 -8.70 17.68 -3.60
N LEU A 297 -9.53 16.98 -2.81
CA LEU A 297 -9.95 15.62 -3.14
C LEU A 297 -10.77 15.57 -4.45
N PRO A 298 -10.57 14.53 -5.28
CA PRO A 298 -11.25 14.42 -6.56
C PRO A 298 -12.74 14.17 -6.38
N ARG A 299 -13.56 14.78 -7.24
CA ARG A 299 -14.97 14.43 -7.39
C ARG A 299 -15.11 13.25 -8.36
N PRO A 300 -16.26 12.56 -8.42
CA PRO A 300 -16.47 11.43 -9.32
C PRO A 300 -16.14 11.73 -10.80
N TRP A 301 -16.39 12.96 -11.27
CA TRP A 301 -16.06 13.38 -12.63
C TRP A 301 -14.54 13.53 -12.87
N ASP A 302 -13.80 13.97 -11.85
CA ASP A 302 -12.35 14.21 -11.97
C ASP A 302 -11.60 12.86 -12.06
N GLN A 303 -12.06 11.84 -11.35
CA GLN A 303 -11.52 10.47 -11.39
C GLN A 303 -11.63 9.80 -12.75
N GLN A 304 -12.61 10.18 -13.58
CA GLN A 304 -12.77 9.61 -14.92
C GLN A 304 -11.58 9.93 -15.83
N TRP A 305 -10.89 11.05 -15.60
CA TRP A 305 -9.71 11.43 -16.39
C TRP A 305 -8.45 10.66 -15.97
N SER A 306 -8.43 10.12 -14.75
CA SER A 306 -7.33 9.31 -14.24
C SER A 306 -7.42 7.84 -14.67
N LEU A 307 -8.61 7.38 -15.06
CA LEU A 307 -8.88 6.02 -15.57
C LEU A 307 -8.62 5.94 -17.08
#